data_AF-A0A1I7YMG5-F1
#
_entry.id   AF-A0A1I7YMG5-F1
#
_cell.length_a   1.000
_cell.length_b   1.000
_cell.length_c   1.000
_cell.angle_alpha   90.00
_cell.angle_beta   90.00
_cell.angle_gamma   90.00
#
_symmetry.space_group_name_H-M   'P 1'
#
loop_
_entity.id
_entity.type
_entity.pdbx_description
1 polymer ?
#
loop_
_entity_poly.entity_id
_entity_poly.type
_entity_poly.pdbx_seq_one_letter_code
_entity_poly.pdbx_strand_id
1 'polypeptide(L)'
;MTFHTTFGYCVSVIRFRVKKSFTMRIVYQLTFVILLLAPFSAQCMYTRVCGMNLTLLSTQLCTYPGMSHPCYRPFVYPDNKKTRREFMGDICCRKRCSKAFLKSFCCFTHECLQACYQEFRPHDAKVDYAYVYDDIEEY
;
A
#
# COMPACT_ATOMS: atom_id res chain seq x y z
N MET A 1 2.50 6.40 27.44
CA MET A 1 2.86 7.01 26.15
C MET A 1 1.65 6.94 25.23
N THR A 2 0.95 8.06 25.07
CA THR A 2 -0.25 8.18 24.23
C THR A 2 0.18 8.55 22.80
N PHE A 3 -0.04 7.64 21.85
CA PHE A 3 0.24 7.88 20.43
C PHE A 3 -1.00 8.48 19.75
N HIS A 4 -0.91 9.75 19.36
CA HIS A 4 -1.82 10.35 18.40
C HIS A 4 -1.43 9.89 16.99
N THR A 5 -2.07 8.84 16.49
CA THR A 5 -2.11 8.54 15.05
C THR A 5 -3.12 9.47 14.39
N THR A 6 -2.64 10.47 13.66
CA THR A 6 -3.46 11.30 12.77
C THR A 6 -4.09 10.41 11.71
N PHE A 7 -5.41 10.31 11.76
CA PHE A 7 -6.23 9.58 10.80
C PHE A 7 -6.03 10.16 9.40
N GLY A 8 -5.55 9.32 8.48
CA GLY A 8 -5.72 9.55 7.06
C GLY A 8 -7.20 9.41 6.72
N TYR A 9 -7.81 10.48 6.22
CA TYR A 9 -9.21 10.48 5.82
C TYR A 9 -9.38 9.58 4.58
N CYS A 10 -9.90 8.36 4.78
CA CYS A 10 -10.47 7.54 3.73
C CYS A 10 -11.85 8.13 3.38
N VAL A 11 -12.01 8.57 2.14
CA VAL A 11 -13.25 9.18 1.64
C VAL A 11 -14.29 8.08 1.41
N SER A 12 -15.38 8.11 2.17
CA SER A 12 -16.53 7.22 1.98
C SER A 12 -17.29 7.55 0.69
N VAL A 13 -17.52 6.53 -0.15
CA VAL A 13 -18.30 6.64 -1.39
C VAL A 13 -19.79 6.81 -1.05
N ILE A 14 -20.39 7.97 -1.33
CA ILE A 14 -21.82 8.24 -1.16
C ILE A 14 -22.56 7.98 -2.48
N ARG A 15 -23.47 7.00 -2.52
CA ARG A 15 -24.35 6.76 -3.69
C ARG A 15 -25.55 7.71 -3.66
N PHE A 16 -25.58 8.67 -4.59
CA PHE A 16 -26.74 9.55 -4.82
C PHE A 16 -27.68 8.99 -5.90
N ARG A 17 -28.96 8.86 -5.57
CA ARG A 17 -30.04 8.46 -6.50
C ARG A 17 -30.73 9.73 -7.01
N VAL A 18 -30.47 10.14 -8.25
CA VAL A 18 -30.93 11.42 -8.82
C VAL A 18 -32.25 11.23 -9.60
N LYS A 19 -33.30 11.99 -9.26
CA LYS A 19 -34.56 12.08 -10.02
C LYS A 19 -34.43 13.12 -11.16
N LYS A 20 -34.77 12.70 -12.39
CA LYS A 20 -34.79 13.51 -13.63
C LYS A 20 -35.99 14.46 -13.63
N SER A 21 -35.80 15.77 -13.47
CA SER A 21 -36.62 16.79 -14.17
C SER A 21 -36.19 18.25 -13.90
N PHE A 22 -35.22 18.50 -13.02
CA PHE A 22 -34.69 19.83 -12.71
C PHE A 22 -33.15 19.87 -12.85
N THR A 23 -32.64 19.11 -13.81
CA THR A 23 -31.30 18.48 -13.72
C THR A 23 -30.17 19.23 -14.41
N MET A 24 -30.39 20.16 -15.35
CA MET A 24 -29.26 20.68 -16.15
C MET A 24 -28.32 21.63 -15.38
N ARG A 25 -28.85 22.60 -14.64
CA ARG A 25 -28.00 23.55 -13.87
C ARG A 25 -27.32 22.89 -12.67
N ILE A 26 -27.99 21.93 -12.04
CA ILE A 26 -27.46 21.19 -10.89
C ILE A 26 -26.36 20.21 -11.34
N VAL A 27 -26.51 19.57 -12.52
CA VAL A 27 -25.48 18.69 -13.07
C VAL A 27 -24.18 19.45 -13.34
N TYR A 28 -24.23 20.66 -13.90
CA TYR A 28 -23.02 21.47 -14.13
C TYR A 28 -22.29 21.88 -12.84
N GLN A 29 -23.05 22.26 -11.81
CA GLN A 29 -22.46 22.61 -10.50
C GLN A 29 -21.83 21.38 -9.83
N LEU A 30 -22.49 20.22 -9.90
CA LEU A 30 -21.96 18.98 -9.35
C LEU A 30 -20.72 18.48 -10.11
N THR A 31 -20.72 18.53 -11.45
CA THR A 31 -19.53 18.12 -12.22
C THR A 31 -18.34 19.03 -11.96
N PHE A 32 -18.54 20.34 -11.82
CA PHE A 32 -17.47 21.27 -11.49
C PHE A 32 -16.87 21.00 -10.10
N VAL A 33 -17.71 20.73 -9.10
CA VAL A 33 -17.26 20.37 -7.74
C VAL A 33 -16.48 19.04 -7.75
N ILE A 34 -16.96 18.04 -8.50
CA ILE A 34 -16.24 16.75 -8.65
C ILE A 34 -14.88 16.97 -9.33
N LEU A 35 -14.82 17.79 -10.38
CA LEU A 35 -13.58 18.10 -11.08
C LEU A 35 -12.56 18.82 -10.17
N LEU A 36 -13.03 19.70 -9.28
CA LEU A 36 -12.18 20.38 -8.29
C LEU A 36 -11.71 19.45 -7.16
N LEU A 37 -12.46 18.41 -6.83
CA LEU A 37 -12.11 17.45 -5.78
C LEU A 37 -11.21 16.30 -6.29
N ALA A 38 -11.23 16.00 -7.58
CA ALA A 38 -10.41 14.94 -8.19
C ALA A 38 -8.89 15.03 -7.91
N PRO A 39 -8.20 16.20 -7.93
CA PRO A 39 -6.75 16.23 -7.68
C PRO A 39 -6.35 15.98 -6.22
N PHE A 40 -7.28 16.05 -5.27
CA PHE A 40 -6.98 15.82 -3.85
C PHE A 40 -6.82 14.32 -3.51
N SER A 41 -7.40 13.41 -4.29
CA SER A 41 -7.28 11.97 -4.03
C SER A 41 -5.88 11.42 -4.37
N ALA A 42 -5.14 12.05 -5.29
CA ALA A 42 -3.87 11.52 -5.77
C ALA A 42 -2.67 11.79 -4.83
N GLN A 43 -2.78 12.72 -3.88
CA GLN A 43 -1.62 13.14 -3.06
C GLN A 43 -1.32 12.21 -1.87
N CYS A 44 -2.17 11.21 -1.60
CA CYS A 44 -2.04 10.37 -0.41
C CYS A 44 -1.12 9.14 -0.55
N MET A 45 -0.50 8.91 -1.72
CA MET A 45 0.23 7.67 -1.96
C MET A 45 1.67 7.63 -1.42
N TYR A 46 2.22 8.77 -0.99
CA TYR A 46 3.61 8.87 -0.55
C TYR A 46 3.71 9.32 0.90
N THR A 47 4.30 8.48 1.74
CA THR A 47 4.51 8.80 3.16
C THR A 47 6.01 8.84 3.48
N ARG A 48 6.42 9.77 4.34
CA ARG A 48 7.75 9.73 4.95
C ARG A 48 7.69 8.80 6.14
N VAL A 49 8.40 7.68 6.06
CA VAL A 49 8.46 6.71 7.15
C VAL A 49 9.93 6.42 7.45
N CYS A 50 10.31 6.63 8.71
CA CYS A 50 11.70 6.52 9.16
C CYS A 50 11.78 5.59 10.38
N GLY A 51 12.96 4.98 10.59
CA GLY A 51 13.28 4.25 11.82
C GLY A 51 12.34 3.07 12.13
N MET A 52 11.79 3.08 13.35
CA MET A 52 10.93 1.99 13.84
C MET A 52 9.63 1.86 13.04
N ASN A 53 9.02 2.99 12.64
CA ASN A 53 7.79 2.98 11.85
C ASN A 53 8.00 2.32 10.48
N LEU A 54 9.17 2.50 9.87
CA LEU A 54 9.50 1.87 8.60
C LEU A 54 9.61 0.36 8.76
N THR A 55 10.19 -0.07 9.87
CA THR A 55 10.36 -1.49 10.20
C THR A 55 9.02 -2.15 10.50
N LEU A 56 8.14 -1.47 11.24
CA LEU A 56 6.79 -1.94 11.53
C LEU A 56 5.97 -2.05 10.24
N LEU A 57 6.02 -1.01 9.40
CA LEU A 57 5.30 -1.00 8.13
C LEU A 57 5.84 -2.06 7.15
N SER A 58 7.17 -2.23 7.04
CA SER A 58 7.74 -3.27 6.18
C SER A 58 7.40 -4.67 6.67
N THR A 59 7.44 -4.88 7.98
CA THR A 59 7.06 -6.16 8.58
C THR A 59 5.60 -6.46 8.31
N GLN A 60 4.70 -5.50 8.52
CA GLN A 60 3.28 -5.68 8.23
C GLN A 60 3.02 -5.97 6.75
N LEU A 61 3.70 -5.25 5.85
CA LEU A 61 3.52 -5.41 4.41
C LEU A 61 4.12 -6.71 3.86
N CYS A 62 5.17 -7.25 4.47
CA CYS A 62 5.87 -8.44 3.97
C CYS A 62 5.61 -9.72 4.76
N THR A 63 4.74 -9.69 5.78
CA THR A 63 4.34 -10.90 6.50
C THR A 63 3.17 -11.55 5.76
N TYR A 64 3.36 -12.80 5.37
CA TYR A 64 2.29 -13.58 4.75
C TYR A 64 1.21 -13.92 5.78
N PRO A 65 -0.09 -13.93 5.42
CA PRO A 65 -1.17 -14.31 6.34
C PRO A 65 -0.89 -15.65 7.03
N GLY A 66 -1.08 -15.68 8.35
CA GLY A 66 -0.82 -16.89 9.17
C GLY A 66 0.65 -17.11 9.54
N MET A 67 1.58 -16.30 9.03
CA MET A 67 3.01 -16.42 9.35
C MET A 67 3.44 -15.46 10.47
N SER A 68 4.48 -15.86 11.20
CA SER A 68 4.99 -15.13 12.39
C SER A 68 5.99 -14.02 12.07
N HIS A 69 6.59 -14.04 10.88
CA HIS A 69 7.70 -13.15 10.51
C HIS A 69 7.62 -12.75 9.04
N PRO A 70 8.19 -11.58 8.66
CA PRO A 70 8.13 -11.09 7.28
C PRO A 70 9.10 -11.84 6.36
N CYS A 71 8.66 -12.12 5.14
CA CYS A 71 9.48 -12.72 4.09
C CYS A 71 9.88 -11.67 3.04
N TYR A 72 11.18 -11.55 2.80
CA TYR A 72 11.73 -10.56 1.88
C TYR A 72 12.51 -11.22 0.75
N ARG A 73 12.46 -10.62 -0.43
CA ARG A 73 13.27 -11.02 -1.59
C ARG A 73 14.76 -10.87 -1.30
N PRO A 74 15.61 -11.78 -1.81
CA PRO A 74 17.07 -11.60 -1.75
C PRO A 74 17.41 -10.23 -2.35
N PHE A 75 18.15 -9.43 -1.59
CA PHE A 75 18.49 -8.06 -1.96
C PHE A 75 19.96 -8.01 -2.28
N VAL A 76 20.28 -7.88 -3.57
CA VAL A 76 21.65 -7.68 -4.04
C VAL A 76 21.78 -6.20 -4.37
N TYR A 77 22.55 -5.48 -3.56
CA TYR A 77 22.84 -4.07 -3.83
C TYR A 77 24.18 -3.97 -4.58
N PRO A 78 24.31 -3.04 -5.54
CA PRO A 78 25.58 -2.82 -6.25
C PRO A 78 26.71 -2.40 -5.29
N ASP A 79 26.37 -1.70 -4.21
CA ASP A 79 27.30 -1.35 -3.12
C ASP A 79 27.08 -2.30 -1.93
N ASN A 80 27.89 -3.34 -1.80
CA ASN A 80 27.79 -4.37 -0.73
C ASN A 80 27.90 -3.82 0.72
N LYS A 81 27.92 -2.50 0.91
CA LYS A 81 28.07 -1.81 2.19
C LYS A 81 26.75 -1.49 2.89
N LYS A 82 25.61 -1.52 2.19
CA LYS A 82 24.31 -1.17 2.77
C LYS A 82 23.42 -2.37 2.98
N THR A 83 22.85 -2.47 4.17
CA THR A 83 21.77 -3.41 4.44
C THR A 83 20.48 -2.96 3.73
N ARG A 84 19.58 -3.91 3.43
CA ARG A 84 18.25 -3.59 2.88
C ARG A 84 17.53 -2.53 3.70
N ARG A 85 17.63 -2.61 5.03
CA ARG A 85 16.99 -1.68 5.97
C ARG A 85 17.52 -0.26 5.82
N GLU A 86 18.83 -0.10 5.67
CA GLU A 86 19.44 1.22 5.43
C GLU A 86 19.03 1.78 4.07
N PHE A 87 18.97 0.94 3.03
CA PHE A 87 18.52 1.35 1.71
C PHE A 87 17.06 1.84 1.71
N MET A 88 16.16 1.06 2.31
CA MET A 88 14.76 1.45 2.49
C MET A 88 14.66 2.74 3.32
N GLY A 89 15.48 2.86 4.38
CA GLY A 89 15.56 4.05 5.22
C GLY A 89 15.95 5.30 4.45
N ASP A 90 17.01 5.22 3.64
CA ASP A 90 17.50 6.35 2.84
C ASP A 90 16.43 6.85 1.86
N ILE A 91 15.70 5.93 1.21
CA ILE A 91 14.67 6.30 0.23
C ILE A 91 13.41 6.81 0.94
N CYS A 92 12.82 6.01 1.82
CA CYS A 92 11.55 6.33 2.46
C CYS A 92 11.63 7.54 3.39
N CYS A 93 12.77 7.74 4.07
CA CYS A 93 12.91 8.86 4.99
C CYS A 93 13.24 10.17 4.27
N ARG A 94 14.15 10.15 3.27
CA ARG A 94 14.57 11.37 2.58
C ARG A 94 13.62 11.76 1.44
N LYS A 95 13.28 10.80 0.59
CA LYS A 95 12.58 11.06 -0.69
C LYS A 95 11.06 10.82 -0.64
N ARG A 96 10.54 10.31 0.49
CA ARG A 96 9.20 9.68 0.58
C ARG A 96 9.17 8.39 -0.23
N CYS A 97 8.36 7.44 0.20
CA CYS A 97 8.13 6.23 -0.57
C CYS A 97 6.66 5.85 -0.58
N SER A 98 6.27 5.11 -1.62
CA SER A 98 4.94 4.51 -1.71
C SER A 98 4.93 3.16 -1.01
N LYS A 99 3.73 2.69 -0.62
CA LYS A 99 3.56 1.32 -0.13
C LYS A 99 3.96 0.29 -1.20
N ALA A 100 3.71 0.59 -2.47
CA ALA A 100 4.11 -0.26 -3.60
C ALA A 100 5.64 -0.45 -3.65
N PHE A 101 6.40 0.61 -3.41
CA PHE A 101 7.86 0.52 -3.29
C PHE A 101 8.27 -0.43 -2.15
N LEU A 102 7.67 -0.31 -0.96
CA LEU A 102 7.94 -1.24 0.15
C LEU A 102 7.53 -2.68 -0.18
N LYS A 103 6.37 -2.88 -0.83
CA LYS A 103 5.88 -4.19 -1.27
C LYS A 103 6.82 -4.86 -2.28
N SER A 104 7.54 -4.09 -3.09
CA SER A 104 8.49 -4.63 -4.09
C SER A 104 9.63 -5.46 -3.46
N PHE A 105 9.94 -5.22 -2.18
CA PHE A 105 10.93 -5.98 -1.41
C PHE A 105 10.35 -7.26 -0.78
N CYS A 106 9.02 -7.38 -0.70
CA CYS A 106 8.37 -8.54 -0.11
C CYS A 106 8.41 -9.73 -1.08
N CYS A 107 8.42 -10.93 -0.51
CA CYS A 107 8.35 -12.16 -1.28
C CYS A 107 6.97 -12.82 -1.18
N PHE A 108 6.26 -12.83 -2.30
CA PHE A 108 4.93 -13.47 -2.42
C PHE A 108 4.85 -14.52 -3.53
N THR A 109 5.98 -14.87 -4.14
CA THR A 109 6.04 -15.98 -5.09
C THR A 109 6.11 -17.29 -4.33
N HIS A 110 5.51 -18.34 -4.89
CA HIS A 110 5.47 -19.67 -4.27
C HIS A 110 6.87 -20.17 -3.87
N GLU A 111 7.82 -20.11 -4.80
CA GLU A 111 9.21 -20.53 -4.58
C GLU A 111 9.85 -19.79 -3.40
N CYS A 112 9.56 -18.51 -3.26
CA CYS A 112 10.17 -17.71 -2.21
C CYS A 112 9.49 -17.89 -0.86
N LEU A 113 8.16 -18.05 -0.84
CA LEU A 113 7.41 -18.39 0.37
C LEU A 113 7.86 -19.75 0.91
N GLN A 114 8.07 -20.73 0.03
CA GLN A 114 8.59 -22.05 0.41
C GLN A 114 10.02 -21.95 1.01
N ALA A 115 10.84 -21.03 0.51
CA ALA A 115 12.18 -20.79 1.06
C ALA A 115 12.15 -20.06 2.42
N CYS A 116 11.23 -19.10 2.60
CA CYS A 116 11.08 -18.36 3.86
C CYS A 116 10.39 -19.18 4.95
N TYR A 117 9.36 -19.93 4.58
CA TYR A 117 8.45 -20.62 5.47
C TYR A 117 8.50 -22.11 5.11
N GLN A 118 9.30 -22.88 5.84
CA GLN A 118 9.45 -24.32 5.60
C GLN A 118 8.13 -25.09 5.71
N GLU A 119 7.15 -24.53 6.45
CA GLU A 119 5.83 -25.10 6.66
C GLU A 119 4.81 -24.71 5.56
N PHE A 120 5.18 -23.81 4.64
CA PHE A 120 4.26 -23.32 3.61
C PHE A 120 3.93 -24.45 2.61
N ARG A 121 2.66 -24.85 2.58
CA ARG A 121 2.17 -25.85 1.62
C ARG A 121 1.51 -25.16 0.43
N PRO A 122 1.77 -25.63 -0.81
CA PRO A 122 1.20 -25.04 -2.03
C PRO A 122 -0.34 -24.98 -2.03
N HIS A 123 -0.98 -25.90 -1.30
CA HIS A 123 -2.44 -25.99 -1.23
C HIS A 123 -3.10 -24.84 -0.48
N ASP A 124 -2.35 -24.12 0.37
CA ASP A 124 -2.85 -22.98 1.13
C ASP A 124 -2.87 -21.69 0.31
N ALA A 125 -2.19 -21.67 -0.85
CA ALA A 125 -2.06 -20.48 -1.71
C ALA A 125 -3.31 -20.16 -2.54
N LYS A 126 -4.35 -21.02 -2.51
CA LYS A 126 -5.53 -20.88 -3.38
C LYS A 126 -6.51 -19.76 -2.98
N VAL A 127 -6.30 -19.10 -1.84
CA VAL A 127 -7.33 -18.21 -1.26
C VAL A 127 -7.10 -16.72 -1.52
N ASP A 128 -5.86 -16.24 -1.69
CA ASP A 128 -5.60 -14.80 -1.48
C ASP A 128 -4.93 -14.03 -2.64
N TYR A 129 -4.79 -14.61 -3.83
CA TYR A 129 -4.33 -13.81 -4.99
C TYR A 129 -5.34 -12.74 -5.44
N ALA A 130 -6.60 -12.83 -5.00
CA ALA A 130 -7.62 -11.81 -5.26
C ALA A 130 -7.34 -10.48 -4.52
N TYR A 131 -6.74 -10.51 -3.33
CA TYR A 131 -6.56 -9.29 -2.51
C TYR A 131 -5.30 -8.47 -2.83
N VAL A 132 -4.44 -8.93 -3.74
CA VAL A 132 -3.18 -8.24 -4.04
C VAL A 132 -3.29 -7.30 -5.25
N TYR A 133 -4.33 -7.45 -6.08
CA TYR A 133 -4.55 -6.62 -7.27
C TYR A 133 -5.71 -5.61 -7.17
N ASP A 134 -6.62 -5.72 -6.20
CA ASP A 134 -7.76 -4.79 -6.07
C ASP A 134 -7.38 -3.35 -5.64
N ASP A 135 -6.12 -3.07 -5.32
CA ASP A 135 -5.63 -1.70 -5.08
C ASP A 135 -4.93 -1.07 -6.31
N ILE A 136 -4.94 -1.73 -7.48
CA ILE A 136 -4.24 -1.25 -8.70
C ILE A 136 -5.21 -0.83 -9.83
N GLU A 137 -6.51 -1.15 -9.78
CA GLU A 137 -7.49 -0.68 -10.78
C GLU A 137 -8.32 0.52 -10.30
N GLU A 138 -7.79 1.74 -10.47
CA GLU A 138 -8.53 2.91 -10.99
C GLU A 138 -7.57 4.13 -11.06
N TYR A 139 -6.75 4.20 -12.11
CA TYR A 139 -6.26 5.46 -12.71
C TYR A 139 -5.91 5.24 -14.19
#